data_AF-A0A7W8UG29-F1
#
_entry.id   AF-A0A7W8UG29-F1
#
_cell.length_a   1.000
_cell.length_b   1.000
_cell.length_c   1.000
_cell.angle_alpha   90.00
_cell.angle_beta   90.00
_cell.angle_gamma   90.00
#
_symmetry.space_group_name_H-M   'P 1'
#
loop_
_entity.id
_entity.type
_entity.pdbx_description
1 polymer ?
#
loop_
_entity_poly.entity_id
_entity_poly.type
_entity_poly.pdbx_seq_one_letter_code
_entity_poly.pdbx_strand_id
1 'polypeptide(L)'
;MCLAIHRWGNVSRRALDPQAVNAILKQRATEAGLEAREFSAHGLRSGYLTEAANRGIPLPEAMERSRHRSVQHASSYYNSAARRSGKAARML
;
A
#
# COMPACT_ATOMS: atom_id res chain seq x y z
N MET A 1 5.58 14.17 -9.75
CA MET A 1 6.63 14.32 -8.73
C MET A 1 6.04 15.15 -7.60
N CYS A 2 6.01 14.66 -6.35
CA CYS A 2 5.56 15.47 -5.22
C CYS A 2 6.67 16.42 -4.80
N LEU A 3 6.37 17.72 -4.72
CA LEU A 3 7.31 18.75 -4.30
C LEU A 3 7.21 18.96 -2.79
N ALA A 4 8.33 19.27 -2.13
CA ALA A 4 8.33 19.57 -0.71
C ALA A 4 7.69 20.94 -0.43
N ILE A 5 7.00 21.09 0.71
CA ILE A 5 6.53 22.38 1.22
C ILE A 5 7.34 22.72 2.47
N HIS A 6 7.89 23.93 2.54
CA HIS A 6 8.64 24.35 3.73
C HIS A 6 7.73 24.93 4.81
N ARG A 7 8.29 25.16 6.00
CA ARG A 7 7.55 25.62 7.21
C ARG A 7 6.74 26.92 7.08
N TRP A 8 6.86 27.65 5.97
CA TRP A 8 6.09 28.88 5.70
C TRP A 8 5.06 28.70 4.58
N GLY A 9 4.83 27.46 4.12
CA GLY A 9 3.79 27.13 3.16
C GLY A 9 4.19 27.22 1.68
N ASN A 10 5.40 27.67 1.31
CA ASN A 10 5.75 27.70 -0.12
C ASN A 10 6.27 26.35 -0.63
N VAL A 11 5.93 26.08 -1.89
CA VAL A 11 6.35 24.90 -2.64
C VAL A 11 7.81 25.05 -3.07
N SER A 12 8.63 24.08 -2.70
CA SER A 12 10.03 23.98 -3.10
C SER A 12 10.17 23.43 -4.52
N ARG A 13 11.25 23.82 -5.21
CA ARG A 13 11.65 23.19 -6.48
C ARG A 13 12.24 21.78 -6.28
N ARG A 14 12.54 21.39 -5.04
CA ARG A 14 13.07 20.07 -4.70
C ARG A 14 11.92 19.07 -4.52
N ALA A 15 12.15 17.85 -5.01
CA ALA A 15 11.27 16.73 -4.72
C ALA A 15 11.17 16.50 -3.20
N LEU A 16 10.02 16.01 -2.77
CA LEU A 16 9.85 15.50 -1.41
C LEU A 16 10.83 14.34 -1.17
N ASP A 17 11.47 14.34 0.00
CA ASP A 17 12.30 13.23 0.40
C ASP A 17 11.46 11.93 0.45
N PRO A 18 11.90 10.83 -0.18
CA PRO A 18 11.13 9.58 -0.18
C PRO A 18 10.81 9.04 1.21
N GLN A 19 11.69 9.26 2.20
CA GLN A 19 11.46 8.85 3.58
C GLN A 19 10.41 9.72 4.27
N ALA A 20 10.20 10.96 3.82
CA ALA A 20 9.19 11.85 4.40
C ALA A 20 7.77 11.26 4.28
N VAL A 21 7.47 10.50 3.22
CA VAL A 21 6.17 9.81 3.09
C VAL A 21 5.97 8.78 4.20
N ASN A 22 7.01 8.00 4.51
CA ASN A 22 6.97 7.04 5.61
C ASN A 22 6.86 7.74 6.97
N ALA A 23 7.57 8.86 7.16
CA ALA A 23 7.51 9.64 8.39
C ALA A 23 6.10 10.21 8.61
N ILE A 24 5.51 10.82 7.58
CA ILE A 24 4.13 11.34 7.61
C ILE A 24 3.17 10.20 7.97
N LEU A 25 3.28 9.05 7.31
CA LEU A 25 2.40 7.92 7.58
C LEU A 25 2.50 7.47 9.05
N LYS A 26 3.72 7.28 9.57
CA LYS A 26 3.93 6.83 10.95
C LYS A 26 3.37 7.83 11.95
N GLN A 27 3.58 9.12 11.72
CA GLN A 27 2.98 10.16 12.55
C GLN A 27 1.45 10.07 12.54
N ARG A 28 0.81 9.94 11.37
CA ARG A 28 -0.65 9.79 11.27
C ARG A 28 -1.16 8.52 11.93
N ALA A 29 -0.41 7.41 11.85
CA ALA A 29 -0.75 6.17 12.54
C ALA A 29 -0.76 6.38 14.06
N THR A 30 0.28 7.02 14.62
CA THR A 30 0.33 7.37 16.05
C THR A 30 -0.82 8.30 16.46
N GLU A 31 -1.11 9.33 15.67
CA GLU A 31 -2.24 10.25 15.93
C GLU A 31 -3.61 9.52 15.92
N ALA A 32 -3.74 8.45 15.13
CA ALA A 32 -4.92 7.59 15.09
C ALA A 32 -4.95 6.51 16.20
N GLY A 33 -3.99 6.50 17.13
CA GLY A 33 -3.88 5.50 18.19
C GLY A 33 -3.38 4.12 17.72
N LEU A 34 -2.73 4.06 16.56
CA LEU A 34 -2.17 2.84 15.98
C LEU A 34 -0.68 2.71 16.28
N GLU A 35 -0.19 1.47 16.35
CA GLU A 35 1.22 1.15 16.55
C GLU A 35 2.03 1.46 15.28
N ALA A 36 2.67 2.63 15.21
CA ALA A 36 3.38 3.10 14.01
C ALA A 36 4.44 2.14 13.45
N ARG A 37 5.00 1.25 14.29
CA ARG A 37 5.96 0.21 13.86
C ARG A 37 5.35 -0.82 12.91
N GLU A 38 4.03 -1.00 12.93
CA GLU A 38 3.30 -1.94 12.09
C GLU A 38 3.01 -1.36 10.69
N PHE A 39 3.25 -0.07 10.48
CA PHE A 39 2.90 0.64 9.26
C PHE A 39 4.13 1.10 8.47
N SER A 40 4.06 0.92 7.15
CA SER A 40 5.00 1.52 6.19
C SER A 40 4.28 1.85 4.89
N ALA A 41 4.73 2.88 4.18
CA ALA A 41 4.16 3.31 2.91
C ALA A 41 4.24 2.22 1.85
N HIS A 42 5.36 1.47 1.83
CA HIS A 42 5.49 0.32 0.95
C HIS A 42 4.52 -0.80 1.33
N GLY A 43 4.43 -1.13 2.63
CA GLY A 43 3.52 -2.15 3.15
C GLY A 43 2.05 -1.84 2.87
N LEU A 44 1.62 -0.57 2.96
CA LEU A 44 0.25 -0.20 2.61
C LEU A 44 -0.03 -0.36 1.12
N ARG A 45 0.94 -0.05 0.26
CA ARG A 45 0.79 -0.20 -1.19
C ARG A 45 0.69 -1.67 -1.61
N SER A 46 1.51 -2.56 -1.04
CA SER A 46 1.43 -4.00 -1.31
C SER A 46 0.21 -4.63 -0.64
N GLY A 47 -0.13 -4.17 0.57
CA GLY A 47 -1.34 -4.54 1.31
C GLY A 47 -2.62 -4.23 0.54
N TYR A 48 -2.67 -3.12 -0.21
CA TYR A 48 -3.83 -2.79 -1.07
C TYR A 48 -4.22 -3.92 -2.02
N LEU A 49 -3.26 -4.52 -2.73
CA LEU A 49 -3.57 -5.62 -3.66
C LEU A 49 -4.03 -6.87 -2.91
N THR A 50 -3.49 -7.12 -1.72
CA THR A 50 -3.90 -8.23 -0.87
C THR A 50 -5.33 -8.05 -0.37
N GLU A 51 -5.68 -6.84 0.06
CA GLU A 51 -7.03 -6.49 0.49
C GLU A 51 -8.04 -6.52 -0.65
N ALA A 52 -7.67 -6.03 -1.83
CA ALA A 52 -8.50 -6.12 -3.03
C ALA A 52 -8.81 -7.58 -3.37
N ALA A 53 -7.81 -8.46 -3.30
CA ALA A 53 -8.00 -9.90 -3.50
C ALA A 53 -8.91 -10.54 -2.45
N ASN A 54 -8.73 -10.19 -1.17
CA ASN A 54 -9.59 -10.68 -0.08
C ASN A 54 -11.07 -10.26 -0.27
N ARG A 55 -11.31 -9.11 -0.91
CA ARG A 55 -12.65 -8.58 -1.22
C ARG A 55 -13.21 -9.07 -2.56
N GLY A 56 -12.48 -9.91 -3.29
CA GLY A 56 -12.90 -10.44 -4.59
C GLY A 56 -12.93 -9.39 -5.71
N ILE A 57 -12.23 -8.25 -5.55
CA ILE A 57 -12.11 -7.24 -6.60
C ILE A 57 -11.27 -7.82 -7.74
N PRO A 58 -11.66 -7.66 -9.02
CA PRO A 58 -10.86 -8.14 -10.15
C PRO A 58 -9.46 -7.49 -10.20
N LEU A 59 -8.45 -8.31 -10.52
CA LEU A 59 -7.06 -7.86 -10.59
C LEU A 59 -6.85 -6.63 -11.52
N PRO A 60 -7.42 -6.56 -12.73
CA PRO A 60 -7.25 -5.38 -13.59
C PRO A 60 -7.74 -4.08 -12.95
N GLU A 61 -8.88 -4.12 -12.26
CA GLU A 61 -9.45 -2.96 -11.54
C GLU A 61 -8.54 -2.54 -10.38
N ALA A 62 -8.06 -3.51 -9.60
CA ALA A 62 -7.12 -3.22 -8.51
C ALA A 62 -5.77 -2.67 -9.04
N MET A 63 -5.31 -3.12 -10.21
CA MET A 63 -4.09 -2.63 -10.84
C MET A 63 -4.24 -1.20 -11.37
N GLU A 64 -5.40 -0.84 -11.92
CA GLU A 64 -5.70 0.53 -12.37
C GLU A 64 -5.56 1.53 -11.22
N ARG A 65 -6.14 1.21 -10.06
CA ARG A 65 -6.06 2.06 -8.86
C ARG A 65 -4.66 2.10 -8.23
N SER A 66 -3.99 0.96 -8.15
CA SER A 66 -2.66 0.84 -7.51
C SER A 66 -1.49 1.22 -8.43
N ARG A 67 -1.76 1.41 -9.72
CA ARG A 67 -0.79 1.71 -10.80
C ARG A 67 0.34 0.68 -10.91
N HIS A 68 0.04 -0.58 -10.62
CA HIS A 68 0.98 -1.67 -10.92
C HIS A 68 1.01 -1.90 -12.42
N ARG A 69 2.21 -1.95 -13.00
CA ARG A 69 2.39 -2.13 -14.46
C ARG A 69 2.56 -3.59 -14.87
N SER A 70 2.99 -4.45 -13.93
CA SER A 70 3.23 -5.86 -14.18
C SER A 70 2.12 -6.70 -13.58
N VAL A 71 1.39 -7.41 -14.44
CA VAL A 71 0.37 -8.39 -14.04
C VAL A 71 1.03 -9.49 -13.22
N GLN A 72 2.17 -10.03 -13.69
CA GLN A 72 2.90 -11.10 -13.00
C GLN A 72 3.20 -10.76 -11.53
N HIS A 73 3.68 -9.54 -11.27
CA HIS A 73 3.99 -9.11 -9.91
C HIS A 73 2.71 -8.91 -9.07
N ALA A 74 1.67 -8.32 -9.65
CA ALA A 74 0.42 -8.06 -8.94
C ALA A 74 -0.36 -9.37 -8.63
N SER A 75 -0.35 -10.33 -9.55
CA SER A 75 -0.99 -11.65 -9.39
C SER A 75 -0.45 -12.45 -8.20
N SER A 76 0.82 -12.25 -7.82
CA SER A 76 1.41 -12.94 -6.66
C SER A 76 0.64 -12.67 -5.35
N TYR A 77 0.14 -11.45 -5.19
CA TYR A 77 -0.69 -11.07 -4.04
C TYR A 77 -2.04 -11.80 -4.04
N TYR A 78 -2.66 -11.96 -5.22
CA TYR A 78 -3.94 -12.66 -5.39
C TYR A 78 -3.80 -14.16 -5.16
N ASN A 79 -2.75 -14.78 -5.69
CA ASN A 79 -2.45 -16.19 -5.48
C ASN A 79 -2.21 -16.51 -3.99
N SER A 80 -1.61 -15.57 -3.26
CA SER A 80 -1.37 -15.71 -1.84
C SER A 80 -2.66 -15.57 -1.03
N ALA A 81 -3.54 -14.63 -1.39
CA ALA A 81 -4.86 -14.50 -0.77
C ALA A 81 -5.74 -15.74 -1.02
N ALA A 82 -5.82 -16.21 -2.27
CA ALA A 82 -6.59 -17.40 -2.64
C ALA A 82 -6.11 -18.67 -1.93
N ARG A 83 -4.80 -18.81 -1.66
CA ARG A 83 -4.26 -19.93 -0.88
C ARG A 83 -4.70 -19.91 0.58
N ARG A 84 -4.84 -18.73 1.20
CA ARG A 84 -5.31 -18.61 2.59
C ARG A 84 -6.79 -18.90 2.77
N SER A 85 -7.62 -18.63 1.75
CA SER A 85 -9.08 -18.79 1.80
C SER A 85 -9.62 -19.97 0.97
N GLY A 86 -8.74 -20.70 0.29
CA GLY A 86 -9.07 -21.75 -0.68
C GLY A 86 -9.67 -22.99 -0.04
N LYS A 87 -10.47 -23.75 -0.81
CA LYS A 87 -11.04 -25.04 -0.38
C LYS A 87 -9.98 -26.01 0.17
N ALA A 88 -8.77 -26.02 -0.40
CA ALA A 88 -7.66 -26.84 0.06
C ALA A 88 -7.17 -26.47 1.47
N ALA A 89 -7.26 -25.19 1.88
CA ALA A 89 -6.90 -24.76 3.23
C ALA A 89 -7.93 -25.21 4.30
N ARG A 90 -9.11 -25.68 3.89
CA ARG A 90 -10.19 -26.19 4.77
C ARG A 90 -10.30 -27.73 4.75
N MET A 91 -9.28 -28.42 4.25
CA MET A 91 -9.23 -29.89 4.19
C MET A 91 -8.39 -30.53 5.31
N LEU A 92 -7.89 -29.71 6.25
CA LEU A 92 -7.27 -30.11 7.51
C LEU A 92 -8.17 -29.68 8.66
#